data_AF-A3X7X7-F1
#
_entry.id   AF-A3X7X7-F1
#
_cell.length_a   1.000
_cell.length_b   1.000
_cell.length_c   1.000
_cell.angle_alpha   90.00
_cell.angle_beta   90.00
_cell.angle_gamma   90.00
#
_symmetry.space_group_name_H-M   'P 1'
#
loop_
_entity.id
_entity.type
_entity.pdbx_description
1 polymer ?
#
loop_
_entity_poly.entity_id
_entity_poly.type
_entity_poly.pdbx_seq_one_letter_code
_entity_poly.pdbx_strand_id
1 'polypeptide(L)'
;MSKSLETIVDFFNYSFKASRRLVPAQHLGKSVKEFSDHKDRVFRVGPVYQNLGLATELTFKTALLLSGSTKGDLRKLGHDLEKLYKLLSEKRDLDKVENSAFQAAILVGPPNDMLQRLEEGGEDPSAWFLFQTQIRSLNNNYSSFEDSSGSTSAERYRSRYPANDRAFKEVCVESILAGLDLLLSELQDELNKRLSR
;
A
#
# COMPACT_ATOMS: atom_id res chain seq x y z
N MET A 1 11.41 -19.12 -15.11
CA MET A 1 11.39 -18.02 -14.12
C MET A 1 10.92 -16.71 -14.74
N SER A 2 11.28 -16.39 -16.00
CA SER A 2 10.84 -15.16 -16.70
C SER A 2 9.32 -15.07 -16.96
N LYS A 3 8.68 -16.11 -17.51
CA LYS A 3 7.23 -16.10 -17.81
C LYS A 3 6.34 -15.81 -16.60
N SER A 4 6.73 -16.29 -15.40
CA SER A 4 5.99 -16.05 -14.17
C SER A 4 6.09 -14.60 -13.71
N LEU A 5 7.24 -13.94 -13.92
CA LEU A 5 7.45 -12.54 -13.57
C LEU A 5 6.72 -11.61 -14.53
N GLU A 6 6.73 -11.88 -15.84
CA GLU A 6 5.95 -11.12 -16.83
C GLU A 6 4.45 -11.19 -16.56
N THR A 7 3.91 -12.40 -16.33
CA THR A 7 2.49 -12.58 -15.99
C THR A 7 2.11 -11.81 -14.72
N ILE A 8 3.02 -11.77 -13.75
CA ILE A 8 2.86 -11.05 -12.50
C ILE A 8 2.84 -9.53 -12.75
N VAL A 9 3.75 -9.00 -13.58
CA VAL A 9 3.80 -7.59 -13.98
C VAL A 9 2.58 -7.15 -14.80
N ASP A 10 2.10 -7.98 -15.72
CA ASP A 10 0.90 -7.68 -16.50
C ASP A 10 -0.37 -7.71 -15.64
N PHE A 11 -0.47 -8.69 -14.74
CA PHE A 11 -1.55 -8.74 -13.74
C PHE A 11 -1.50 -7.54 -12.79
N PHE A 12 -0.30 -7.02 -12.46
CA PHE A 12 -0.16 -5.78 -11.68
C PHE A 12 -0.66 -4.57 -12.44
N ASN A 13 -0.22 -4.39 -13.69
CA ASN A 13 -0.68 -3.27 -14.52
C ASN A 13 -2.21 -3.26 -14.65
N TYR A 14 -2.81 -4.44 -14.79
CA TYR A 14 -4.25 -4.59 -14.81
C TYR A 14 -4.91 -4.26 -13.45
N SER A 15 -4.45 -4.86 -12.36
CA SER A 15 -5.02 -4.67 -11.01
C SER A 15 -4.85 -3.24 -10.49
N PHE A 16 -3.72 -2.61 -10.81
CA PHE A 16 -3.41 -1.22 -10.51
C PHE A 16 -4.33 -0.25 -11.27
N LYS A 17 -4.50 -0.44 -12.58
CA LYS A 17 -5.44 0.35 -13.39
C LYS A 17 -6.90 0.12 -12.99
N ALA A 18 -7.26 -1.10 -12.59
CA ALA A 18 -8.59 -1.41 -12.08
C ALA A 18 -8.86 -0.69 -10.75
N SER A 19 -7.87 -0.63 -9.85
CA SER A 19 -7.99 0.10 -8.57
C SER A 19 -8.24 1.60 -8.77
N ARG A 20 -7.56 2.23 -9.74
CA ARG A 20 -7.85 3.62 -10.16
C ARG A 20 -9.27 3.83 -10.69
N ARG A 21 -9.86 2.82 -11.36
CA ARG A 21 -11.23 2.89 -11.90
C ARG A 21 -12.32 2.69 -10.84
N LEU A 22 -11.98 2.05 -9.71
CA LEU A 22 -12.91 1.81 -8.59
C LEU A 22 -13.03 3.02 -7.65
N VAL A 23 -12.19 4.03 -7.84
CA VAL A 23 -12.16 5.27 -7.06
C VAL A 23 -12.78 6.37 -7.94
N PRO A 24 -14.11 6.62 -7.87
CA PRO A 24 -14.70 7.68 -8.69
C PRO A 24 -14.05 9.04 -8.36
N ALA A 25 -13.72 9.80 -9.40
CA ALA A 25 -12.85 10.99 -9.30
C ALA A 25 -13.34 12.03 -8.26
N GLN A 26 -14.66 12.18 -8.12
CA GLN A 26 -15.33 13.07 -7.15
C GLN A 26 -15.09 12.73 -5.67
N HIS A 27 -14.36 11.66 -5.40
CA HIS A 27 -14.09 11.17 -4.06
C HIS A 27 -12.57 11.00 -3.79
N LEU A 28 -11.70 11.44 -4.70
CA LEU A 28 -10.24 11.54 -4.43
C LEU A 28 -9.99 12.53 -3.30
N GLY A 29 -9.00 12.27 -2.44
CA GLY A 29 -8.66 13.13 -1.29
C GLY A 29 -9.68 13.19 -0.14
N LYS A 30 -10.84 12.52 -0.26
CA LYS A 30 -11.87 12.49 0.80
C LYS A 30 -11.54 11.48 1.90
N SER A 31 -11.76 11.88 3.14
CA SER A 31 -11.66 10.99 4.30
C SER A 31 -12.74 9.90 4.27
N VAL A 32 -12.42 8.71 4.79
CA VAL A 32 -13.39 7.63 4.99
C VAL A 32 -14.61 8.10 5.79
N LYS A 33 -14.45 9.09 6.67
CA LYS A 33 -15.54 9.64 7.49
C LYS A 33 -16.45 10.62 6.75
N GLU A 34 -16.05 11.10 5.57
CA GLU A 34 -16.80 12.08 4.78
C GLU A 34 -17.87 11.46 3.88
N PHE A 35 -17.90 10.13 3.71
CA PHE A 35 -18.97 9.45 2.98
C PHE A 35 -20.22 9.34 3.84
N SER A 36 -21.36 9.86 3.42
CA SER A 36 -22.59 9.79 4.22
C SER A 36 -23.14 8.37 4.42
N ASP A 37 -22.90 7.45 3.47
CA ASP A 37 -23.34 6.06 3.56
C ASP A 37 -22.23 5.14 4.09
N HIS A 38 -22.53 4.37 5.13
CA HIS A 38 -21.65 3.35 5.68
C HIS A 38 -21.32 2.26 4.64
N LYS A 39 -22.26 1.91 3.75
CA LYS A 39 -22.00 0.95 2.68
C LYS A 39 -21.02 1.51 1.66
N ASP A 40 -21.10 2.79 1.32
CA ASP A 40 -20.12 3.44 0.44
C ASP A 40 -18.72 3.50 1.07
N ARG A 41 -18.63 3.74 2.39
CA ARG A 41 -17.35 3.63 3.13
C ARG A 41 -16.77 2.22 3.00
N VAL A 42 -17.58 1.20 3.24
CA VAL A 42 -17.14 -0.20 3.20
C VAL A 42 -16.80 -0.68 1.78
N PHE A 43 -17.63 -0.33 0.78
CA PHE A 43 -17.44 -0.71 -0.62
C PHE A 43 -16.28 0.00 -1.31
N ARG A 44 -15.98 1.24 -0.92
CA ARG A 44 -14.87 1.99 -1.51
C ARG A 44 -13.56 1.73 -0.79
N VAL A 45 -13.57 1.53 0.53
CA VAL A 45 -12.34 1.38 1.32
C VAL A 45 -11.85 -0.06 1.33
N GLY A 46 -12.74 -1.04 1.49
CA GLY A 46 -12.37 -2.45 1.60
C GLY A 46 -11.70 -2.98 0.32
N PRO A 47 -12.41 -3.09 -0.80
CA PRO A 47 -11.86 -3.58 -2.06
C PRO A 47 -10.64 -2.79 -2.57
N VAL A 48 -10.64 -1.46 -2.42
CA VAL A 48 -9.50 -0.62 -2.87
C VAL A 48 -8.27 -0.90 -2.01
N TYR A 49 -8.37 -0.88 -0.68
CA TYR A 49 -7.20 -1.14 0.18
C TYR A 49 -6.75 -2.60 0.11
N GLN A 50 -7.67 -3.55 -0.10
CA GLN A 50 -7.31 -4.94 -0.32
C GLN A 50 -6.49 -5.12 -1.61
N ASN A 51 -6.92 -4.51 -2.72
CA ASN A 51 -6.21 -4.60 -3.99
C ASN A 51 -4.91 -3.81 -3.97
N LEU A 52 -4.91 -2.62 -3.37
CA LEU A 52 -3.73 -1.79 -3.21
C LEU A 52 -2.68 -2.49 -2.31
N GLY A 53 -3.12 -3.09 -1.21
CA GLY A 53 -2.24 -3.88 -0.33
C GLY A 53 -1.66 -5.09 -1.05
N LEU A 54 -2.46 -5.82 -1.84
CA LEU A 54 -1.97 -6.94 -2.64
C LEU A 54 -0.95 -6.48 -3.70
N ALA A 55 -1.24 -5.39 -4.41
CA ALA A 55 -0.31 -4.81 -5.38
C ALA A 55 1.01 -4.38 -4.71
N THR A 56 0.92 -3.74 -3.55
CA THR A 56 2.08 -3.33 -2.74
C THR A 56 2.90 -4.54 -2.32
N GLU A 57 2.27 -5.56 -1.72
CA GLU A 57 2.92 -6.79 -1.27
C GLU A 57 3.71 -7.44 -2.40
N LEU A 58 3.05 -7.64 -3.54
CA LEU A 58 3.63 -8.36 -4.65
C LEU A 58 4.72 -7.54 -5.35
N THR A 59 4.59 -6.21 -5.40
CA THR A 59 5.64 -5.32 -5.90
C THR A 59 6.89 -5.39 -5.01
N PHE A 60 6.73 -5.26 -3.69
CA PHE A 60 7.85 -5.34 -2.75
C PHE A 60 8.53 -6.71 -2.79
N LYS A 61 7.75 -7.80 -2.81
CA LYS A 61 8.30 -9.16 -2.96
C LYS A 61 9.07 -9.33 -4.26
N THR A 62 8.57 -8.77 -5.37
CA THR A 62 9.26 -8.81 -6.67
C THR A 62 10.58 -8.05 -6.61
N ALA A 63 10.58 -6.84 -6.05
CA ALA A 63 11.78 -6.03 -5.85
C ALA A 63 12.82 -6.76 -4.98
N LEU A 64 12.38 -7.38 -3.89
CA LEU A 64 13.23 -8.17 -3.00
C LEU A 64 13.81 -9.41 -3.68
N LEU A 65 13.02 -10.14 -4.49
CA LEU A 65 13.52 -11.26 -5.29
C LEU A 65 14.61 -10.81 -6.26
N LEU A 66 14.40 -9.70 -6.96
CA LEU A 66 15.40 -9.14 -7.88
C LEU A 66 16.66 -8.68 -7.13
N SER A 67 16.51 -8.23 -5.88
CA SER A 67 17.61 -7.84 -4.98
C SER A 67 18.22 -9.02 -4.20
N GLY A 68 17.92 -10.26 -4.59
CA GLY A 68 18.59 -11.47 -4.09
C GLY A 68 17.93 -12.16 -2.90
N SER A 69 16.78 -11.70 -2.41
CA SER A 69 16.02 -12.42 -1.37
C SER A 69 15.48 -13.74 -1.92
N THR A 70 15.43 -14.79 -1.08
CA THR A 70 14.86 -16.08 -1.49
C THR A 70 13.35 -16.13 -1.28
N LYS A 71 12.67 -17.06 -1.97
CA LYS A 71 11.25 -17.34 -1.69
C LYS A 71 11.00 -17.78 -0.24
N GLY A 72 12.00 -18.41 0.40
CA GLY A 72 11.92 -18.81 1.81
C GLY A 72 11.86 -17.61 2.74
N ASP A 73 12.70 -16.60 2.49
CA ASP A 73 12.73 -15.36 3.27
C ASP A 73 11.39 -14.61 3.15
N LEU A 74 10.88 -14.50 1.91
CA LEU A 74 9.61 -13.80 1.66
C LEU A 74 8.39 -14.52 2.23
N ARG A 75 8.43 -15.85 2.36
CA ARG A 75 7.38 -16.61 3.04
C ARG A 75 7.33 -16.29 4.54
N LYS A 76 8.48 -16.08 5.19
CA LYS A 76 8.55 -15.74 6.62
C LYS A 76 7.95 -14.37 6.91
N LEU A 77 8.07 -13.43 5.97
CA LEU A 77 7.49 -12.09 6.08
C LEU A 77 5.98 -12.06 5.85
N GLY A 78 5.41 -13.09 5.23
CA GLY A 78 3.98 -13.22 5.03
C GLY A 78 3.39 -12.07 4.20
N HIS A 79 2.32 -11.46 4.71
CA HIS A 79 1.58 -10.35 4.08
C HIS A 79 1.88 -8.99 4.73
N ASP A 80 2.90 -8.94 5.59
CA ASP A 80 3.23 -7.75 6.39
C ASP A 80 3.98 -6.72 5.54
N LEU A 81 3.25 -5.69 5.09
CA LEU A 81 3.77 -4.66 4.20
C LEU A 81 4.86 -3.82 4.87
N GLU A 82 4.78 -3.62 6.19
CA GLU A 82 5.77 -2.82 6.92
C GLU A 82 7.11 -3.56 7.01
N LYS A 83 7.08 -4.87 7.32
CA LYS A 83 8.30 -5.69 7.31
C LYS A 83 8.89 -5.83 5.91
N LEU A 84 8.04 -5.97 4.88
CA LEU A 84 8.48 -6.01 3.49
C LEU A 84 9.14 -4.70 3.07
N TYR A 85 8.55 -3.56 3.41
CA TYR A 85 9.13 -2.24 3.12
C TYR A 85 10.46 -2.03 3.82
N LYS A 86 10.56 -2.36 5.11
CA LYS A 86 11.80 -2.23 5.87
C LYS A 86 12.94 -3.03 5.25
N LEU A 87 12.69 -4.30 4.90
CA LEU A 87 13.71 -5.12 4.25
C LEU A 87 14.06 -4.58 2.85
N LEU A 88 13.10 -3.97 2.16
CA LEU A 88 13.32 -3.37 0.85
C LEU A 88 14.23 -2.14 0.96
N SER A 89 13.98 -1.24 1.91
CA SER A 89 14.81 -0.05 2.16
C SER A 89 16.24 -0.40 2.61
N GLU A 90 16.44 -1.57 3.22
CA GLU A 90 17.78 -2.07 3.56
C GLU A 90 18.56 -2.60 2.34
N LYS A 91 17.86 -2.93 1.24
CA LYS A 91 18.42 -3.60 0.06
C LYS A 91 18.46 -2.73 -1.20
N ARG A 92 17.67 -1.66 -1.25
CA ARG A 92 17.55 -0.78 -2.41
C ARG A 92 17.51 0.67 -1.95
N ASP A 93 18.10 1.53 -2.76
CA ASP A 93 17.87 2.97 -2.69
C ASP A 93 16.43 3.25 -3.13
N LEU A 94 15.65 3.88 -2.26
CA LEU A 94 14.25 4.22 -2.48
C LEU A 94 14.03 5.74 -2.57
N ASP A 95 15.07 6.57 -2.62
CA ASP A 95 14.94 8.03 -2.55
C ASP A 95 14.00 8.60 -3.61
N LYS A 96 14.10 8.08 -4.85
CA LYS A 96 13.20 8.50 -5.93
C LYS A 96 11.76 8.07 -5.67
N VAL A 97 11.58 6.85 -5.16
CA VAL A 97 10.26 6.27 -4.84
C VAL A 97 9.59 7.06 -3.74
N GLU A 98 10.33 7.34 -2.65
CA GLU A 98 9.86 8.15 -1.53
C GLU A 98 9.54 9.59 -1.97
N ASN A 99 10.39 10.21 -2.80
CA ASN A 99 10.12 11.55 -3.30
C ASN A 99 8.88 11.58 -4.21
N SER A 100 8.69 10.62 -5.11
CA SER A 100 7.49 10.52 -5.95
C SER A 100 6.21 10.40 -5.10
N ALA A 101 6.24 9.53 -4.10
CA ALA A 101 5.15 9.32 -3.16
C ALA A 101 4.85 10.58 -2.31
N PHE A 102 5.90 11.29 -1.88
CA PHE A 102 5.79 12.55 -1.13
C PHE A 102 5.16 13.66 -1.97
N GLN A 103 5.59 13.86 -3.21
CA GLN A 103 5.01 14.87 -4.11
C GLN A 103 3.53 14.60 -4.38
N ALA A 104 3.15 13.33 -4.58
CA ALA A 104 1.76 12.93 -4.72
C ALA A 104 0.94 13.23 -3.46
N ALA A 105 1.49 12.96 -2.27
CA ALA A 105 0.84 13.27 -0.99
C ALA A 105 0.64 14.79 -0.80
N ILE A 106 1.62 15.62 -1.18
CA ILE A 106 1.49 17.08 -1.14
C ILE A 106 0.35 17.57 -2.04
N LEU A 107 0.28 17.07 -3.28
CA LEU A 107 -0.72 17.50 -4.26
C LEU A 107 -2.15 17.17 -3.82
N VAL A 108 -2.33 16.04 -3.14
CA VAL A 108 -3.64 15.65 -2.58
C VAL A 108 -3.94 16.43 -1.31
N GLY A 109 -2.94 16.62 -0.46
CA GLY A 109 -3.09 17.21 0.86
C GLY A 109 -3.71 16.23 1.89
N PRO A 110 -3.57 16.54 3.17
CA PRO A 110 -4.24 15.81 4.24
C PRO A 110 -5.75 16.15 4.28
N PRO A 111 -6.61 15.22 4.72
CA PRO A 111 -7.98 15.56 5.09
C PRO A 111 -8.03 16.64 6.16
N ASN A 112 -9.14 17.40 6.21
CA ASN A 112 -9.27 18.61 7.05
C ASN A 112 -8.96 18.40 8.54
N ASP A 113 -9.23 17.20 9.10
CA ASP A 113 -9.00 16.87 10.51
C ASP A 113 -7.69 16.09 10.76
N MET A 114 -6.98 15.69 9.71
CA MET A 114 -5.89 14.72 9.83
C MET A 114 -4.67 15.29 10.54
N LEU A 115 -4.23 16.50 10.17
CA LEU A 115 -3.04 17.10 10.78
C LEU A 115 -3.25 17.36 12.27
N GLN A 116 -4.42 17.91 12.64
CA GLN A 116 -4.79 18.11 14.03
C GLN A 116 -4.79 16.79 14.80
N ARG A 117 -5.31 15.69 14.22
CA ARG A 117 -5.31 14.37 14.85
C ARG A 117 -3.92 13.79 15.06
N LEU A 118 -2.98 14.07 14.15
CA LEU A 118 -1.57 13.69 14.32
C LEU A 118 -0.95 14.46 15.48
N GLU A 119 -1.15 15.79 15.53
CA GLU A 119 -0.65 16.64 16.61
C GLU A 119 -1.21 16.22 17.97
N GLU A 120 -2.52 16.00 18.08
CA GLU A 120 -3.19 15.53 19.30
C GLU A 120 -2.71 14.12 19.71
N GLY A 121 -2.32 13.30 18.74
CA GLY A 121 -1.73 11.98 18.95
C GLY A 121 -0.24 12.01 19.28
N GLY A 122 0.41 13.18 19.28
CA GLY A 122 1.85 13.33 19.51
C GLY A 122 2.73 12.95 18.32
N GLU A 123 2.14 12.80 17.13
CA GLU A 123 2.87 12.58 15.87
C GLU A 123 3.13 13.92 15.17
N ASP A 124 4.27 14.02 14.49
CA ASP A 124 4.59 15.19 13.67
C ASP A 124 3.61 15.28 12.47
N PRO A 125 2.98 16.43 12.17
CA PRO A 125 2.07 16.60 11.04
C PRO A 125 2.68 16.17 9.69
N SER A 126 3.99 16.34 9.54
CA SER A 126 4.71 15.94 8.32
C SER A 126 4.71 14.43 8.09
N ALA A 127 4.45 13.63 9.13
CA ALA A 127 4.36 12.17 9.04
C ALA A 127 3.31 11.72 8.04
N TRP A 128 2.25 12.51 7.81
CA TRP A 128 1.24 12.25 6.79
C TRP A 128 1.86 12.12 5.39
N PHE A 129 2.89 12.90 5.06
CA PHE A 129 3.45 12.92 3.72
C PHE A 129 4.49 11.80 3.50
N LEU A 130 4.91 11.11 4.56
CA LEU A 130 5.92 10.07 4.47
C LEU A 130 5.34 8.79 3.87
N PHE A 131 6.01 8.25 2.85
CA PHE A 131 5.59 7.03 2.17
C PHE A 131 5.49 5.85 3.14
N GLN A 132 6.45 5.70 4.06
CA GLN A 132 6.44 4.66 5.09
C GLN A 132 5.17 4.72 5.97
N THR A 133 4.71 5.91 6.34
CA THR A 133 3.49 6.10 7.13
C THR A 133 2.26 5.60 6.37
N GLN A 134 2.21 5.85 5.06
CA GLN A 134 1.15 5.39 4.18
C GLN A 134 1.17 3.86 4.04
N ILE A 135 2.36 3.26 3.91
CA ILE A 135 2.52 1.80 3.90
C ILE A 135 2.05 1.17 5.22
N ARG A 136 2.42 1.75 6.37
CA ARG A 136 1.96 1.28 7.69
C ARG A 136 0.44 1.36 7.82
N SER A 137 -0.15 2.47 7.40
CA SER A 137 -1.60 2.67 7.43
C SER A 137 -2.33 1.68 6.51
N LEU A 138 -1.78 1.43 5.32
CA LEU A 138 -2.29 0.39 4.42
C LEU A 138 -2.14 -1.00 5.02
N ASN A 139 -1.01 -1.32 5.66
CA ASN A 139 -0.77 -2.61 6.32
C ASN A 139 -1.86 -2.90 7.36
N ASN A 140 -2.18 -1.92 8.22
CA ASN A 140 -3.23 -2.04 9.24
C ASN A 140 -4.63 -2.33 8.66
N ASN A 141 -4.89 -1.87 7.43
CA ASN A 141 -6.15 -2.12 6.74
C ASN A 141 -6.12 -3.42 5.90
N TYR A 142 -4.95 -3.81 5.40
CA TYR A 142 -4.72 -4.94 4.51
C TYR A 142 -4.55 -6.27 5.27
N SER A 143 -3.66 -6.27 6.26
CA SER A 143 -3.22 -7.44 7.01
C SER A 143 -3.07 -7.04 8.48
N SER A 144 -4.14 -7.27 9.26
CA SER A 144 -4.15 -7.04 10.70
C SER A 144 -3.35 -8.14 11.40
N PHE A 145 -2.01 -8.01 11.43
CA PHE A 145 -1.18 -8.71 12.40
C PHE A 145 -1.09 -7.84 13.65
N GLU A 146 -2.12 -7.88 14.48
CA GLU A 146 -1.89 -7.66 15.89
C GLU A 146 -2.32 -8.91 16.63
N ASP A 147 -1.38 -9.43 17.41
CA ASP A 147 -1.49 -10.49 18.41
C ASP A 147 -2.50 -10.13 19.52
N SER A 148 -3.68 -9.61 19.16
CA SER A 148 -4.80 -9.49 20.07
C SER A 148 -5.39 -10.89 20.23
N SER A 149 -5.01 -11.52 21.33
CA SER A 149 -5.61 -12.74 21.88
C SER A 149 -7.14 -12.62 21.84
N GLY A 150 -7.76 -13.17 20.80
CA GLY A 150 -9.21 -13.06 20.58
C GLY A 150 -9.64 -12.83 19.13
N SER A 151 -8.74 -12.45 18.22
CA SER A 151 -9.11 -12.31 16.80
C SER A 151 -9.40 -13.67 16.15
N THR A 152 -10.59 -13.82 15.57
CA THR A 152 -10.91 -15.01 14.76
C THR A 152 -10.16 -14.95 13.43
N SER A 153 -9.90 -16.09 12.78
CA SER A 153 -9.13 -16.12 11.52
C SER A 153 -9.73 -15.29 10.38
N ALA A 154 -11.03 -14.96 10.47
CA ALA A 154 -11.75 -14.10 9.54
C ALA A 154 -11.39 -12.61 9.70
N GLU A 155 -11.11 -12.12 10.91
CA GLU A 155 -10.83 -10.69 11.17
C GLU A 155 -9.41 -10.25 10.72
N ARG A 156 -8.60 -11.20 10.25
CA ARG A 156 -7.21 -10.96 9.79
C ARG A 156 -7.12 -10.03 8.58
N TYR A 157 -8.16 -9.98 7.76
CA TYR A 157 -8.22 -9.14 6.56
C TYR A 157 -9.34 -8.12 6.71
N ARG A 158 -9.03 -7.02 7.39
CA ARG A 158 -10.01 -5.98 7.76
C ARG A 158 -10.71 -5.33 6.56
N SER A 159 -10.00 -5.22 5.44
CA SER A 159 -10.54 -4.79 4.15
C SER A 159 -11.50 -5.80 3.50
N ARG A 160 -11.50 -7.06 3.93
CA ARG A 160 -12.44 -8.12 3.51
C ARG A 160 -13.57 -8.35 4.51
N TYR A 161 -13.29 -8.16 5.80
CA TYR A 161 -14.22 -8.38 6.90
C TYR A 161 -14.25 -7.12 7.80
N PRO A 162 -15.05 -6.11 7.44
CA PRO A 162 -15.15 -4.89 8.23
C PRO A 162 -15.80 -5.19 9.59
N ALA A 163 -15.14 -4.78 10.67
CA ALA A 163 -15.69 -4.83 12.02
C ALA A 163 -16.39 -3.50 12.33
N ASN A 164 -17.63 -3.55 12.81
CA ASN A 164 -18.45 -2.35 13.06
C ASN A 164 -17.88 -1.44 14.17
N ASP A 165 -17.04 -1.98 15.04
CA ASP A 165 -16.43 -1.33 16.20
C ASP A 165 -15.07 -0.69 15.90
N ARG A 166 -14.49 -0.89 14.71
CA ARG A 166 -13.14 -0.39 14.38
C ARG A 166 -13.12 0.43 13.09
N ALA A 167 -12.68 1.69 13.14
CA ALA A 167 -12.53 2.57 11.96
C ALA A 167 -11.25 2.32 11.14
N PHE A 168 -11.37 2.24 9.81
CA PHE A 168 -10.21 2.14 8.89
C PHE A 168 -9.22 3.28 9.13
N LYS A 169 -7.92 2.98 9.00
CA LYS A 169 -6.89 4.03 9.01
C LYS A 169 -6.93 4.77 7.68
N GLU A 170 -6.82 6.09 7.73
CA GLU A 170 -6.72 6.90 6.52
C GLU A 170 -5.42 6.58 5.77
N VAL A 171 -5.52 6.45 4.43
CA VAL A 171 -4.40 6.15 3.55
C VAL A 171 -4.48 7.08 2.35
N CYS A 172 -3.39 7.77 2.03
CA CYS A 172 -3.24 8.50 0.77
C CYS A 172 -2.95 7.48 -0.35
N VAL A 173 -3.99 7.05 -1.04
CA VAL A 173 -3.90 6.05 -2.12
C VAL A 173 -2.95 6.54 -3.22
N GLU A 174 -3.03 7.83 -3.56
CA GLU A 174 -2.24 8.45 -4.62
C GLU A 174 -0.74 8.43 -4.30
N SER A 175 -0.36 8.64 -3.04
CA SER A 175 1.02 8.51 -2.58
C SER A 175 1.55 7.09 -2.81
N ILE A 176 0.75 6.08 -2.44
CA ILE A 176 1.13 4.67 -2.63
C ILE A 176 1.21 4.32 -4.11
N LEU A 177 0.23 4.72 -4.91
CA LEU A 177 0.25 4.47 -6.35
C LEU A 177 1.47 5.11 -7.01
N ALA A 178 1.82 6.36 -6.68
CA ALA A 178 2.96 7.07 -7.25
C ALA A 178 4.31 6.42 -6.88
N GLY A 179 4.46 5.93 -5.65
CA GLY A 179 5.63 5.18 -5.23
C GLY A 179 5.75 3.84 -5.96
N LEU A 180 4.65 3.09 -6.05
CA LEU A 180 4.62 1.79 -6.75
C LEU A 180 4.87 1.94 -8.25
N ASP A 181 4.30 2.95 -8.91
CA ASP A 181 4.50 3.21 -10.34
C ASP A 181 5.99 3.39 -10.67
N LEU A 182 6.69 4.20 -9.87
CA LEU A 182 8.11 4.43 -10.08
C LEU A 182 8.93 3.16 -9.82
N LEU A 183 8.66 2.47 -8.71
CA LEU A 183 9.34 1.23 -8.38
C LEU A 183 9.13 0.17 -9.48
N LEU A 184 7.90 0.00 -9.96
CA LEU A 184 7.59 -0.95 -11.04
C LEU A 184 8.33 -0.60 -12.33
N SER A 185 8.40 0.69 -12.70
CA SER A 185 9.17 1.14 -13.86
C SER A 185 10.65 0.75 -13.73
N GLU A 186 11.26 1.00 -12.57
CA GLU A 186 12.65 0.65 -12.31
C GLU A 186 12.89 -0.87 -12.35
N LEU A 187 11.96 -1.67 -11.79
CA LEU A 187 12.03 -3.13 -11.84
C LEU A 187 11.88 -3.67 -13.27
N GLN A 188 11.04 -3.04 -14.09
CA GLN A 188 10.87 -3.42 -15.49
C GLN A 188 12.13 -3.15 -16.31
N ASP A 189 12.75 -1.99 -16.12
CA ASP A 189 14.05 -1.66 -16.73
C ASP A 189 15.14 -2.64 -16.31
N GLU A 190 15.18 -2.99 -15.01
CA GLU A 190 16.14 -3.95 -14.48
C GLU A 190 15.92 -5.36 -15.07
N LEU A 191 14.67 -5.81 -15.16
CA LEU A 191 14.32 -7.11 -15.74
C LEU A 191 14.72 -7.18 -17.22
N ASN A 192 14.39 -6.15 -18.00
CA ASN A 192 14.72 -6.07 -19.42
C ASN A 192 16.24 -6.18 -19.64
N LYS A 193 17.04 -5.47 -18.84
CA LYS A 193 18.51 -5.54 -18.90
C LYS A 193 19.07 -6.93 -18.56
N ARG A 194 18.39 -7.70 -17.72
CA ARG A 194 18.80 -9.08 -17.38
C ARG A 194 18.41 -10.08 -18.47
N LEU A 195 17.30 -9.86 -19.17
CA LEU A 195 16.83 -10.73 -20.24
C LEU A 195 17.55 -10.49 -21.58
N SER A 196 18.11 -9.30 -21.77
CA SER A 196 18.92 -8.95 -22.95
C SER A 196 20.38 -9.43 -22.88
N ARG A 197 20.75 -10.18 -21.84
CA ARG A 197 22.08 -10.79 -21.65
C ARG A 197 21.99 -12.30 -21.84
#